data_AF-A0A523G761-F1
#
_entry.id   AF-A0A523G761-F1
#
_cell.length_a   1.000
_cell.length_b   1.000
_cell.length_c   1.000
_cell.angle_alpha   90.00
_cell.angle_beta   90.00
_cell.angle_gamma   90.00
#
_symmetry.space_group_name_H-M   'P 1'
#
loop_
_entity.id
_entity.type
_entity.pdbx_description
1 polymer ?
#
loop_
_entity_poly.entity_id
_entity_poly.type
_entity_poly.pdbx_seq_one_letter_code
_entity_poly.pdbx_strand_id
1 'polypeptide(L)' 'LMIGGSIPDRTRVASIAIYDEVEALNYGAAHQYSLILLTLAFLVLLLVYLVNGGYLKRFWQ' A
#
# COMPACT_ATOMS: atom_id res chain seq x y z
N LEU A 1 -4.21 -15.59 17.52
CA LEU A 1 -2.94 -15.90 16.83
C LEU A 1 -3.15 -15.70 15.35
N MET A 2 -2.77 -14.53 14.82
CA MET A 2 -2.84 -14.24 13.39
C MET A 2 -1.66 -14.94 12.72
N ILE A 3 -1.94 -15.98 11.93
CA ILE A 3 -0.94 -16.76 11.19
C ILE A 3 -0.71 -16.07 9.85
N GLY A 4 0.33 -15.24 9.76
CA GLY A 4 0.85 -14.76 8.48
C GLY A 4 1.52 -13.40 8.56
N GLY A 5 2.81 -13.35 8.21
CA GLY A 5 3.56 -12.14 7.90
C GLY A 5 4.21 -11.39 9.07
N SER A 6 4.10 -11.86 10.30
CA SER A 6 4.71 -11.18 11.46
C SER A 6 6.15 -11.59 11.76
N ILE A 7 6.81 -12.37 10.88
CA ILE A 7 8.22 -12.74 11.07
C ILE A 7 9.08 -11.54 10.65
N PRO A 8 9.77 -10.88 11.60
CA PRO A 8 10.66 -9.76 11.29
C PRO A 8 11.69 -10.19 10.24
N ASP A 9 11.97 -9.32 9.27
CA ASP A 9 12.98 -9.50 8.22
C ASP A 9 12.78 -10.68 7.25
N ARG A 10 11.66 -11.42 7.35
CA ARG A 10 11.36 -12.54 6.44
C ARG A 10 10.07 -12.35 5.67
N THR A 11 8.99 -11.96 6.34
CA THR A 11 7.66 -11.88 5.72
C THR A 11 6.84 -10.68 6.18
N ARG A 12 7.49 -9.65 6.73
CA ARG A 12 6.81 -8.44 7.21
C ARG A 12 6.16 -7.67 6.06
N VAL A 13 4.84 -7.72 5.99
CA VAL A 13 4.04 -6.95 5.04
C VAL A 13 3.65 -5.60 5.64
N ALA A 14 3.46 -4.59 4.78
CA ALA A 14 3.12 -3.24 5.19
C ALA A 14 1.79 -3.15 5.99
N SER A 15 0.81 -4.02 5.69
CA SER A 15 -0.45 -4.08 6.45
C SER A 15 -0.26 -4.51 7.91
N ILE A 16 0.76 -5.33 8.20
CA ILE A 16 1.08 -5.75 9.57
C ILE A 16 1.74 -4.62 10.33
N ALA A 17 2.61 -3.82 9.68
CA ALA A 17 3.18 -2.64 10.33
C ALA A 17 2.09 -1.63 10.76
N ILE A 18 1.02 -1.48 9.98
CA ILE A 18 -0.14 -0.65 10.38
C ILE A 18 -0.87 -1.27 11.58
N TYR A 19 -1.09 -2.59 11.55
CA TYR A 19 -1.74 -3.32 12.65
C TYR A 19 -0.95 -3.19 13.95
N ASP A 20 0.37 -3.37 13.90
CA ASP A 20 1.28 -3.24 15.05
C ASP A 20 1.16 -1.84 15.70
N GLU A 21 1.15 -0.76 14.91
CA GLU A 21 1.01 0.61 15.43
C GLU A 21 -0.38 0.86 16.04
N VAL A 22 -1.44 0.27 15.48
CA VAL A 22 -2.78 0.37 16.05
C VAL A 22 -2.89 -0.38 17.37
N GLU A 23 -2.30 -1.59 17.45
CA GLU A 23 -2.25 -2.39 18.68
C GLU A 23 -1.41 -1.69 19.77
N ALA A 24 -0.35 -1.00 19.38
CA ALA A 24 0.46 -0.15 20.25
C ALA A 24 -0.20 1.19 20.62
N LEU A 25 -1.46 1.44 20.21
CA LEU A 25 -2.21 2.68 20.40
C LEU A 25 -1.55 3.92 19.78
N ASN A 26 -0.62 3.72 18.83
CA ASN A 26 0.07 4.77 18.10
C ASN A 26 -0.66 5.14 16.80
N TYR A 27 -1.83 5.75 16.95
CA TYR A 27 -2.68 6.12 15.81
C TYR A 27 -2.01 7.11 14.84
N GLY A 28 -1.11 7.97 15.33
CA GLY A 28 -0.38 8.92 14.50
C GLY A 28 0.47 8.22 13.44
N ALA A 29 1.29 7.25 13.86
CA ALA A 29 2.09 6.44 12.95
C ALA A 29 1.21 5.56 12.04
N ALA A 30 0.17 4.93 12.61
CA ALA A 30 -0.76 4.09 11.84
C ALA A 30 -1.44 4.85 10.68
N HIS A 31 -1.89 6.09 10.93
CA HIS A 31 -2.48 6.93 9.89
C HIS A 31 -1.45 7.33 8.82
N GLN A 32 -0.23 7.68 9.22
CA GLN A 32 0.84 8.01 8.28
C GLN A 32 1.17 6.83 7.36
N TYR A 33 1.33 5.63 7.92
CA TYR A 33 1.59 4.42 7.13
C TYR A 33 0.43 4.09 6.20
N SER A 34 -0.81 4.25 6.68
CA SER A 34 -2.02 4.01 5.88
C SER A 34 -2.12 4.98 4.70
N LEU A 35 -1.83 6.27 4.91
CA LEU A 35 -1.82 7.27 3.84
C LEU A 35 -0.78 6.93 2.77
N ILE A 36 0.44 6.57 3.16
CA ILE A 36 1.49 6.17 2.21
C ILE A 36 1.04 4.96 1.38
N LEU A 37 0.51 3.93 2.04
CA LEU A 37 0.07 2.71 1.36
C LEU A 37 -1.10 2.99 0.41
N LEU A 38 -2.05 3.84 0.81
CA LEU A 38 -3.18 4.25 -0.01
C LEU A 38 -2.72 5.04 -1.24
N THR A 39 -1.88 6.05 -1.06
CA THR A 39 -1.33 6.85 -2.16
C THR A 39 -0.55 5.97 -3.13
N LEU A 40 0.28 5.05 -2.63
CA LEU A 40 1.05 4.14 -3.46
C LEU A 40 0.12 3.20 -4.26
N ALA A 41 -0.87 2.58 -3.61
CA ALA A 41 -1.83 1.71 -4.27
C ALA A 41 -2.61 2.46 -5.36
N PHE A 42 -3.06 3.69 -5.05
CA PHE A 42 -3.75 4.54 -6.01
C PHE A 42 -2.87 4.90 -7.21
N LEU A 43 -1.61 5.29 -6.98
CA LEU A 43 -0.66 5.61 -8.05
C LEU A 43 -0.39 4.39 -8.94
N VAL A 44 -0.18 3.21 -8.35
CA VAL A 44 0.03 1.97 -9.11
C VAL A 44 -1.18 1.68 -9.99
N LEU A 45 -2.39 1.74 -9.43
CA LEU A 45 -3.62 1.54 -10.22
C LEU A 45 -3.74 2.59 -11.32
N LEU A 46 -3.55 3.87 -10.99
CA LEU A 46 -3.60 4.96 -11.96
C LEU A 46 -2.63 4.72 -13.13
N LEU A 47 -1.38 4.35 -12.84
CA LEU A 47 -0.38 4.03 -13.86
C LEU A 47 -0.79 2.83 -14.71
N VAL A 48 -1.26 1.75 -14.08
CA VAL A 48 -1.75 0.55 -14.80
C VAL A 48 -2.91 0.92 -15.73
N TYR A 49 -3.87 1.72 -15.27
CA TYR A 49 -5.01 2.15 -16.08
C TYR A 49 -4.60 3.13 -17.20
N LEU A 50 -3.64 4.02 -16.97
CA LEU A 50 -3.14 4.92 -18.02
C LEU A 50 -2.38 4.17 -19.11
N VAL A 51 -1.58 3.18 -18.74
CA VAL A 51 -0.78 2.36 -19.67
C VAL A 51 -1.67 1.35 -20.39
N ASN A 52 -2.51 0.61 -19.67
CA ASN A 52 -3.33 -0.48 -20.21
C ASN A 52 -4.64 0.02 -20.86
N GLY A 53 -5.21 1.12 -20.38
CA GLY A 53 -6.47 1.69 -20.87
C GLY A 53 -6.38 2.35 -22.24
N GLY A 54 -5.22 2.38 -22.89
CA GLY A 54 -5.06 2.90 -24.24
C GLY A 54 -5.18 4.43 -24.38
N TYR A 55 -5.42 5.17 -23.29
CA TYR A 55 -5.43 6.64 -23.28
C TYR A 55 -4.11 7.22 -23.81
N LEU A 56 -2.97 6.62 -23.42
CA LEU A 56 -1.66 7.01 -23.93
C LEU A 56 -1.50 6.67 -25.42
N LYS A 57 -2.05 5.53 -25.87
CA LYS A 57 -1.92 5.07 -27.26
C LYS A 57 -2.74 5.92 -28.24
N ARG A 58 -3.88 6.47 -27.80
CA ARG A 58 -4.74 7.38 -28.58
C ARG A 58 -4.24 8.83 -28.59
N PHE A 59 -3.35 9.20 -27.69
CA PHE A 59 -2.73 10.53 -27.66
C PHE A 59 -1.51 10.66 -28.58
N TRP A 60 -0.85 9.54 -28.90
CA TRP A 60 0.33 9.47 -29.78
C TRP A 60 0.01 9.08 -31.24
N GLN A 61 -1.28 8.94 -31.60
CA GLN A 61 -1.78 8.92 -32.98
C GLN A 61 -2.60 10.18 -33.24
#